data_AF-A0AA47GUH1-F1
#
_entry.id   AF-A0AA47GUH1-F1
#
_cell.length_a   1.000
_cell.length_b   1.000
_cell.length_c   1.000
_cell.angle_alpha   90.00
_cell.angle_beta   90.00
_cell.angle_gamma   90.00
#
_symmetry.space_group_name_H-M   'P 1'
#
loop_
_entity.id
_entity.type
_entity.pdbx_description
1 polymer ?
#
loop_
_entity_poly.entity_id
_entity_poly.type
_entity_poly.pdbx_seq_one_letter_code
_entity_poly.pdbx_strand_id
1 'polypeptide(L)'
;MNKHHETGSEPAKFDGRMKNMSSIVFYVTVREDYQKAREDYFPHIAASYTTISKSFTKGKSYPVLAVRHMTMIAEDEKNVETSQFLVPTESGNFIWVQSEIFRFSGLNPESK
;
A
#
# COMPACT_ATOMS: atom_id res chain seq x y z
N MET A 1 -37.27 -40.13 -35.68
CA MET A 1 -37.08 -39.70 -34.27
C MET A 1 -35.61 -39.46 -34.03
N ASN A 2 -35.22 -38.19 -33.86
CA ASN A 2 -34.24 -37.74 -32.86
C ASN A 2 -34.20 -36.20 -32.92
N LYS A 3 -34.57 -35.58 -31.80
CA LYS A 3 -34.50 -34.14 -31.57
C LYS A 3 -33.12 -33.84 -30.96
N HIS A 4 -32.36 -32.93 -31.55
CA HIS A 4 -31.29 -32.24 -30.83
C HIS A 4 -31.58 -30.74 -30.89
N HIS A 5 -31.82 -30.20 -29.70
CA HIS A 5 -32.09 -28.80 -29.41
C HIS A 5 -30.77 -28.23 -28.91
N GLU A 6 -30.07 -27.46 -29.74
CA GLU A 6 -28.88 -26.72 -29.31
C GLU A 6 -29.29 -25.29 -29.00
N THR A 7 -29.43 -25.00 -27.71
CA THR A 7 -29.56 -23.64 -27.18
C THR A 7 -28.17 -23.00 -27.17
N GLY A 8 -27.87 -22.22 -28.21
CA GLY A 8 -26.73 -21.31 -28.22
C GLY A 8 -27.00 -20.09 -27.34
N SER A 9 -26.40 -20.05 -26.16
CA SER A 9 -26.37 -18.86 -25.29
C SER A 9 -25.45 -17.78 -25.90
N GLU A 10 -26.00 -16.60 -26.21
CA GLU A 10 -25.23 -15.42 -26.62
C GLU A 10 -24.19 -15.04 -25.54
N PRO A 11 -22.96 -14.67 -25.92
CA PRO A 11 -21.98 -14.17 -24.97
C PRO A 11 -22.39 -12.78 -24.48
N ALA A 12 -22.45 -12.61 -23.16
CA ALA A 12 -22.71 -11.33 -22.52
C ALA A 12 -21.69 -10.27 -22.99
N LYS A 13 -22.19 -9.18 -23.58
CA LYS A 13 -21.38 -8.02 -23.95
C LYS A 13 -20.84 -7.37 -22.67
N PHE A 14 -19.53 -7.47 -22.46
CA PHE A 14 -18.83 -6.77 -21.39
C PHE A 14 -18.75 -5.28 -21.77
N ASP A 15 -19.71 -4.48 -21.29
CA ASP A 15 -19.65 -3.01 -21.38
C ASP A 15 -18.55 -2.51 -20.43
N GLY A 16 -17.34 -2.37 -20.97
CA GLY A 16 -16.13 -1.95 -20.27
C GLY A 16 -16.12 -0.50 -19.78
N ARG A 17 -17.26 0.04 -19.36
CA ARG A 17 -17.30 1.27 -18.56
C ARG A 17 -16.79 0.96 -17.17
N MET A 18 -15.47 0.95 -17.01
CA MET A 18 -14.85 1.15 -15.70
C MET A 18 -15.39 2.46 -15.14
N LYS A 19 -16.32 2.37 -14.18
CA LYS A 19 -16.74 3.51 -13.35
C LYS A 19 -15.47 4.16 -12.83
N ASN A 20 -15.34 5.48 -12.98
CA ASN A 20 -14.26 6.29 -12.41
C ASN A 20 -13.97 5.84 -10.97
N MET A 21 -12.96 4.98 -10.80
CA MET A 21 -12.35 4.76 -9.51
C MET A 21 -11.56 6.02 -9.22
N SER A 22 -12.20 7.02 -8.62
CA SER A 22 -11.45 8.09 -7.98
C SER A 22 -10.62 7.43 -6.88
N SER A 23 -9.36 7.13 -7.17
CA SER A 23 -8.41 6.74 -6.13
C SER A 23 -8.32 7.90 -5.16
N ILE A 24 -8.88 7.75 -3.97
CA ILE A 24 -8.76 8.74 -2.92
C ILE A 24 -7.30 8.73 -2.49
N VAL A 25 -6.58 9.80 -2.78
CA VAL A 25 -5.24 10.01 -2.24
C VAL A 25 -5.39 10.28 -0.75
N PHE A 26 -4.67 9.51 0.06
CA PHE A 26 -4.55 9.76 1.49
C PHE A 26 -3.11 10.10 1.85
N TYR A 27 -2.95 10.73 3.00
CA TYR A 27 -1.67 11.23 3.45
C TYR A 27 -1.18 10.45 4.65
N VAL A 28 0.14 10.35 4.75
CA VAL A 28 0.82 9.67 5.83
C VAL A 28 1.98 10.48 6.38
N THR A 29 2.29 10.31 7.65
CA THR A 29 3.48 10.87 8.29
C THR A 29 4.42 9.73 8.70
N VAL A 30 5.73 9.94 8.58
CA VAL A 30 6.70 8.97 9.09
C VAL A 30 6.62 8.90 10.62
N ARG A 31 6.70 7.69 11.19
CA ARG A 31 6.73 7.51 12.65
C ARG A 31 7.95 8.20 13.26
N GLU A 32 7.74 8.89 14.38
CA GLU A 32 8.78 9.68 15.04
C GLU A 32 9.91 8.82 15.63
N ASP A 33 9.55 7.68 16.19
CA ASP A 33 10.47 6.67 16.72
C ASP A 33 10.19 5.34 16.03
N TYR A 34 10.85 5.14 14.89
CA TYR A 34 10.69 3.92 14.10
C TYR A 34 11.25 2.70 14.82
N GLN A 35 12.31 2.86 15.61
CA GLN A 35 12.93 1.73 16.30
C GLN A 35 11.99 1.19 17.37
N LYS A 36 11.40 2.08 18.17
CA LYS A 36 10.34 1.70 19.09
C LYS A 36 9.12 1.13 18.37
N ALA A 37 8.68 1.75 17.27
CA ALA A 37 7.54 1.22 16.50
C ALA A 37 7.80 -0.18 15.91
N ARG A 38 9.04 -0.47 15.51
CA ARG A 38 9.46 -1.79 15.09
C ARG A 38 9.40 -2.77 16.25
N GLU A 39 9.97 -2.42 17.41
CA GLU A 39 9.94 -3.28 18.59
C GLU A 39 8.51 -3.56 19.08
N ASP A 40 7.66 -2.53 19.11
CA ASP A 40 6.30 -2.60 19.64
C ASP A 40 5.32 -3.36 18.72
N TYR A 41 5.48 -3.26 17.41
CA TYR A 41 4.47 -3.73 16.45
C TYR A 41 5.00 -4.70 15.39
N PHE A 42 6.30 -4.65 15.08
CA PHE A 42 6.88 -5.34 13.92
C PHE A 42 8.31 -5.88 14.18
N PRO A 43 8.53 -6.66 15.25
CA PRO A 43 9.88 -7.07 15.66
C PRO A 43 10.62 -7.87 14.58
N HIS A 44 9.87 -8.50 13.67
CA HIS A 44 10.39 -9.36 12.61
C HIS A 44 10.71 -8.64 11.29
N ILE A 45 10.47 -7.33 11.17
CA ILE A 45 10.80 -6.56 9.96
C ILE A 45 12.29 -6.21 9.95
N ALA A 46 12.94 -6.25 8.79
CA ALA A 46 14.39 -6.01 8.66
C ALA A 46 14.82 -4.60 9.15
N ALA A 47 16.01 -4.51 9.76
CA ALA A 47 16.57 -3.23 10.22
C ALA A 47 16.87 -2.23 9.09
N SER A 48 17.00 -2.71 7.84
CA SER A 48 17.25 -1.89 6.65
C SER A 48 16.17 -0.82 6.41
N TYR A 49 14.94 -1.03 6.92
CA TYR A 49 13.85 -0.08 6.82
C TYR A 49 14.03 1.16 7.72
N THR A 50 14.83 1.06 8.81
CA THR A 50 15.21 2.22 9.63
C THR A 50 16.00 3.24 8.81
N THR A 51 16.84 2.78 7.87
CA THR A 51 17.57 3.66 6.96
C THR A 51 16.62 4.38 6.01
N ILE A 52 15.57 3.70 5.52
CA ILE A 52 14.58 4.29 4.62
C ILE A 52 13.79 5.41 5.31
N SER A 53 13.51 5.29 6.61
CA SER A 53 12.85 6.36 7.38
C SER A 53 13.58 7.71 7.31
N LYS A 54 14.92 7.70 7.15
CA LYS A 54 15.75 8.92 7.05
C LYS A 54 15.54 9.69 5.73
N SER A 55 14.92 9.07 4.73
CA SER A 55 14.53 9.71 3.47
C SER A 55 13.29 10.61 3.60
N PHE A 56 12.68 10.66 4.80
CA PHE A 56 11.48 11.43 5.10
C PHE A 56 11.72 12.40 6.26
N THR A 57 11.14 13.59 6.14
CA THR A 57 11.07 14.59 7.19
C THR A 57 9.97 14.21 8.19
N LYS A 58 10.34 14.15 9.48
CA LYS A 58 9.39 13.88 10.56
C LYS A 58 8.29 14.94 10.62
N GLY A 59 7.05 14.51 10.83
CA GLY A 59 5.88 15.39 10.93
C GLY A 59 5.41 16.02 9.61
N LYS A 60 6.09 15.77 8.49
CA LYS A 60 5.63 16.14 7.14
C LYS A 60 4.66 15.09 6.62
N SER A 61 3.57 15.55 6.01
CA SER A 61 2.59 14.70 5.34
C SER A 61 3.04 14.36 3.93
N TYR A 62 2.99 13.08 3.59
CA TYR A 62 3.32 12.54 2.27
C TYR A 62 2.08 11.92 1.63
N PRO A 63 1.79 12.19 0.35
CA PRO A 63 0.71 11.52 -0.35
C PRO A 63 1.09 10.07 -0.63
N VAL A 64 0.15 9.15 -0.42
CA VAL A 64 0.23 7.77 -0.89
C VAL A 64 -0.36 7.71 -2.29
N LEU A 65 0.50 7.44 -3.28
CA LEU A 65 0.14 7.47 -4.69
C LEU A 65 -0.39 6.13 -5.18
N ALA A 66 0.06 5.04 -4.56
CA ALA A 66 -0.39 3.69 -4.84
C ALA A 66 -0.17 2.79 -3.63
N VAL A 67 -0.99 1.74 -3.54
CA VAL A 67 -0.90 0.69 -2.51
C VAL A 67 -0.73 -0.64 -3.21
N ARG A 68 0.17 -1.49 -2.71
CA ARG A 68 0.26 -2.90 -3.11
C ARG A 68 0.25 -3.79 -1.89
N HIS A 69 -0.55 -4.85 -1.93
CA HIS A 69 -0.51 -5.92 -0.95
C HIS A 69 0.67 -6.85 -1.23
N MET A 70 1.32 -7.33 -0.18
CA MET A 70 2.39 -8.31 -0.32
C MET A 70 2.49 -9.19 0.93
N THR A 71 2.96 -10.42 0.72
CA THR A 71 3.40 -11.31 1.79
C THR A 71 4.90 -11.17 1.94
N MET A 72 5.38 -11.01 3.16
CA MET A 72 6.81 -10.99 3.48
C MET A 72 7.16 -12.21 4.33
N ILE A 73 8.35 -12.78 4.11
CA ILE A 73 8.88 -13.85 4.97
C ILE A 73 9.70 -13.16 6.06
N ALA A 74 9.25 -13.30 7.30
CA ALA A 74 9.92 -12.79 8.50
C ALA A 74 11.20 -13.57 8.81
N GLU A 75 12.05 -13.01 9.68
CA GLU A 75 13.29 -13.68 10.14
C GLU A 75 13.01 -15.01 10.87
N ASP A 76 11.83 -15.18 11.47
CA ASP A 76 11.37 -16.42 12.10
C ASP A 76 10.64 -17.36 11.13
N GLU A 77 10.84 -17.15 9.82
CA GLU A 77 10.26 -17.92 8.70
C GLU A 77 8.74 -17.85 8.60
N LYS A 78 8.06 -16.97 9.37
CA LYS A 78 6.62 -16.77 9.23
C LYS A 78 6.27 -15.90 8.04
N ASN A 79 5.17 -16.23 7.38
CA ASN A 79 4.55 -15.36 6.38
C ASN A 79 3.78 -14.25 7.09
N VAL A 80 4.10 -13.00 6.75
CA VAL A 80 3.46 -11.79 7.26
C VAL A 80 2.79 -11.07 6.09
N GLU A 81 1.47 -10.95 6.17
CA GLU A 81 0.70 -10.13 5.23
C GLU A 81 0.89 -8.65 5.56
N THR A 82 1.27 -7.86 4.56
CA THR A 82 1.57 -6.43 4.70
C THR A 82 1.19 -5.68 3.42
N SER A 83 1.49 -4.38 3.39
CA SER A 83 1.31 -3.53 2.23
C SER A 83 2.49 -2.59 2.07
N GLN A 84 2.71 -2.17 0.83
CA GLN A 84 3.65 -1.09 0.53
C GLN A 84 2.93 0.10 -0.08
N PHE A 85 3.41 1.28 0.28
CA PHE A 85 2.98 2.55 -0.26
C PHE A 85 4.03 3.08 -1.23
N LEU A 86 3.57 3.59 -2.37
CA LEU A 86 4.38 4.42 -3.25
C LEU A 86 4.28 5.86 -2.78
N VAL A 87 5.41 6.41 -2.34
CA VAL A 87 5.48 7.76 -1.74
C VAL A 87 6.65 8.54 -2.33
N PRO A 88 6.53 9.88 -2.46
CA PRO A 88 7.65 10.74 -2.82
C PRO A 88 8.62 10.90 -1.64
N THR A 89 9.91 11.01 -1.93
CA THR A 89 10.97 11.28 -0.95
C THR A 89 11.45 12.74 -1.04
N GLU A 90 12.25 13.18 -0.06
CA GLU A 90 12.86 14.52 -0.10
C GLU A 90 13.81 14.73 -1.29
N SER A 91 14.35 13.65 -1.87
CA SER A 91 15.23 13.73 -3.04
C SER A 91 14.48 13.88 -4.38
N GLY A 92 13.15 13.98 -4.36
CA GLY A 92 12.32 14.07 -5.58
C GLY A 92 12.12 12.73 -6.30
N ASN A 93 12.55 11.62 -5.70
CA ASN A 93 12.29 10.28 -6.20
C ASN A 93 11.03 9.67 -5.57
N PHE A 94 10.59 8.53 -6.09
CA PHE A 94 9.50 7.75 -5.51
C PHE A 94 10.03 6.40 -5.05
N ILE A 95 9.55 5.94 -3.90
CA ILE A 95 9.93 4.62 -3.37
C ILE A 95 8.71 3.82 -2.96
N TRP A 96 8.80 2.51 -3.16
CA TRP A 96 7.91 1.55 -2.51
C TRP A 96 8.47 1.22 -1.14
N VAL A 97 7.65 1.42 -0.12
CA VAL A 97 8.08 1.23 1.26
C VAL A 97 6.93 0.66 2.08
N GLN A 98 7.27 -0.17 3.07
CA GLN A 98 6.30 -0.82 3.94
C GLN A 98 5.43 0.22 4.65
N SER A 99 4.12 -0.03 4.64
CA SER A 99 3.10 0.85 5.22
C SER A 99 3.32 1.14 6.71
N GLU A 100 3.97 0.22 7.39
CA GLU A 100 4.23 0.17 8.83
C GLU A 100 5.13 1.31 9.30
N ILE A 101 5.99 1.84 8.41
CA ILE A 101 6.84 3.00 8.75
C ILE A 101 6.03 4.29 8.97
N PHE A 102 4.76 4.27 8.56
CA PHE A 102 3.89 5.43 8.53
C PHE A 102 2.75 5.38 9.54
N ARG A 103 2.19 6.56 9.80
CA ARG A 103 0.88 6.77 10.43
C ARG A 103 -0.02 7.49 9.44
N PHE A 104 -1.30 7.14 9.43
CA PHE A 104 -2.30 7.87 8.67
C PHE A 104 -2.38 9.33 9.16
N SER A 105 -2.42 10.28 8.23
CA SER A 105 -2.42 11.71 8.50
C SER A 105 -3.66 12.44 7.99
N GLY A 106 -4.58 11.75 7.31
CA GLY A 106 -5.80 12.34 6.77
C GLY A 106 -5.95 12.20 5.26
N LEU A 107 -7.01 12.81 4.74
CA LEU A 107 -7.34 12.83 3.31
C LEU A 107 -6.93 14.15 2.63
N ASN A 108 -6.41 15.10 3.39
CA ASN A 108 -5.97 16.41 2.92
C ASN A 108 -4.58 16.70 3.52
N PRO A 109 -3.64 17.31 2.76
CA PRO A 109 -2.31 17.65 3.24
C PRO A 109 -2.28 18.55 4.49
N GLU A 110 -3.35 19.31 4.76
CA GLU A 110 -3.44 20.25 5.88
C GLU A 110 -4.26 19.76 7.09
N SER A 111 -4.73 18.51 7.08
CA SER A 111 -5.43 17.94 8.25
C SER A 111 -4.45 17.73 9.41
N LYS A 112 -4.37 18.72 10.31
CA LYS A 112 -3.79 18.60 11.65
C LYS A 112 -4.88 18.68 12.69
#